data_AF-A0A368T5T5-F1
#
_entry.id   AF-A0A368T5T5-F1
#
_cell.length_a   1.000
_cell.length_b   1.000
_cell.length_c   1.000
_cell.angle_alpha   90.00
_cell.angle_beta   90.00
_cell.angle_gamma   90.00
#
_symmetry.space_group_name_H-M   'P 1'
#
loop_
_entity.id
_entity.type
_entity.pdbx_description
1 polymer ?
#
loop_
_entity_poly.entity_id
_entity_poly.type
_entity_poly.pdbx_seq_one_letter_code
_entity_poly.pdbx_strand_id
1 'polypeptide(L)'
;MRASKAVAAFDSASGMLRALSRFLSGRDVPAIGQLPAALEPPLTGLLGGLNLLPSAVQERAYAASGWAEAVPRRRIGDVRSDDLAEWVVGHYPKRRYPVIFVGSANGALVHLAAALHAPWLPQTLLLPLRRRGVAPDDPRGDLAAVADAGRALLAANPDLDLHHMHDPNQDRLMIAGMTYFRVKWRRLPEAYRRFVREHLAPGGLLVGVDCTLSWPTTRVDDRYVFQFGALGDAEPEEYHRGGPRVAEGAELEDVAVVDPGGGPGQ
;
A
#
# COMPACT_ATOMS: atom_id res chain seq x y z
N MET A 1 4.00 17.09 5.33
CA MET A 1 5.13 16.17 5.68
C MET A 1 5.74 15.64 4.38
N ARG A 2 7.06 15.33 4.30
CA ARG A 2 7.62 14.77 3.03
C ARG A 2 6.95 13.43 2.70
N ALA A 3 6.36 13.31 1.51
CA ALA A 3 5.67 12.11 1.04
C ALA A 3 6.52 10.82 1.13
N SER A 4 7.83 10.93 0.86
CA SER A 4 8.77 9.80 0.97
C SER A 4 8.90 9.22 2.39
N LYS A 5 8.45 9.96 3.42
CA LYS A 5 8.41 9.51 4.83
C LYS A 5 7.02 9.05 5.27
N ALA A 6 6.02 9.19 4.39
CA ALA A 6 4.64 8.81 4.64
C ALA A 6 4.26 7.50 3.96
N VAL A 7 4.93 7.16 2.86
CA VAL A 7 4.71 5.92 2.10
C VAL A 7 5.66 4.83 2.58
N ALA A 8 5.13 3.64 2.83
CA ALA A 8 5.93 2.45 3.18
C ALA A 8 6.89 2.09 2.04
N ALA A 9 8.17 1.86 2.34
CA ALA A 9 9.10 1.26 1.39
C ALA A 9 8.93 -0.26 1.28
N PHE A 10 8.32 -0.91 2.28
CA PHE A 10 7.98 -2.33 2.27
C PHE A 10 6.69 -2.67 1.47
N ASP A 11 5.90 -1.66 1.10
CA ASP A 11 4.69 -1.84 0.31
C ASP A 11 5.01 -2.31 -1.11
N SER A 12 4.28 -3.32 -1.60
CA SER A 12 4.48 -3.87 -2.94
C SER A 12 4.29 -2.82 -4.04
N ALA A 13 3.32 -1.90 -3.92
CA ALA A 13 3.12 -0.86 -4.94
C ALA A 13 4.30 0.12 -4.99
N SER A 14 4.80 0.53 -3.82
CA SER A 14 5.98 1.40 -3.68
C SER A 14 7.27 0.72 -4.14
N GLY A 15 7.42 -0.58 -3.86
CA GLY A 15 8.50 -1.41 -4.38
C GLY A 15 8.47 -1.51 -5.90
N MET A 16 7.30 -1.82 -6.48
CA MET A 16 7.08 -1.88 -7.93
C MET A 16 7.38 -0.54 -8.62
N LEU A 17 6.89 0.57 -8.06
CA LEU A 17 7.17 1.92 -8.56
C LEU A 17 8.68 2.20 -8.61
N ARG A 18 9.39 1.91 -7.53
CA ARG A 18 10.85 2.13 -7.43
C ARG A 18 11.63 1.22 -8.36
N ALA A 19 11.23 -0.04 -8.48
CA ALA A 19 11.87 -0.99 -9.39
C ALA A 19 11.73 -0.52 -10.84
N LEU A 20 10.51 -0.21 -11.26
CA LEU A 20 10.22 0.26 -12.61
C LEU A 20 10.94 1.58 -12.90
N SER A 21 10.89 2.55 -11.99
CA SER A 21 11.52 3.86 -12.22
C SER A 21 13.05 3.77 -12.35
N ARG A 22 13.69 2.89 -11.59
CA ARG A 22 15.13 2.62 -11.69
C ARG A 22 15.48 1.94 -13.01
N PHE A 23 14.73 0.91 -13.40
CA PHE A 23 14.89 0.27 -14.70
C PHE A 23 14.78 1.30 -15.84
N LEU A 24 13.75 2.15 -15.82
CA LEU A 24 13.56 3.21 -16.82
C LEU A 24 14.66 4.28 -16.83
N SER A 25 15.40 4.40 -15.73
CA SER A 25 16.55 5.29 -15.58
C SER A 25 17.89 4.60 -15.90
N GLY A 26 17.88 3.35 -16.38
CA GLY A 26 19.08 2.56 -16.65
C GLY A 26 19.86 2.19 -15.39
N ARG A 27 19.18 2.05 -14.25
CA ARG A 27 19.77 1.70 -12.96
C ARG A 27 19.30 0.32 -12.52
N ASP A 28 20.19 -0.45 -11.90
CA ASP A 28 19.86 -1.76 -11.33
C ASP A 28 18.79 -1.65 -10.26
N VAL A 29 17.93 -2.65 -10.16
CA VAL A 29 16.89 -2.73 -9.13
C VAL A 29 17.47 -3.47 -7.92
N PRO A 30 17.72 -2.80 -6.76
CA PRO A 30 18.09 -3.52 -5.56
C PRO A 30 16.92 -4.42 -5.15
N ALA A 31 17.22 -5.59 -4.58
CA ALA A 31 16.17 -6.47 -4.05
C ALA A 31 15.26 -5.68 -3.08
N ILE A 32 13.95 -5.96 -3.09
CA ILE A 32 12.97 -5.30 -2.21
C ILE A 32 13.47 -5.45 -0.76
N GLY A 33 13.71 -4.31 -0.09
CA GLY A 33 14.27 -4.26 1.27
C GLY A 33 15.78 -3.99 1.37
N GLN A 34 16.51 -3.79 0.28
CA GLN A 34 17.96 -3.51 0.33
C GLN A 34 18.32 -2.00 0.25
N LEU A 35 19.34 -1.64 1.04
CA LEU A 35 19.93 -0.31 1.20
C LEU A 35 20.69 0.16 -0.06
N PRO A 36 20.97 1.47 -0.20
CA PRO A 36 21.64 2.02 -1.39
C PRO A 36 23.04 1.44 -1.67
N ALA A 37 23.36 1.31 -2.96
CA ALA A 37 24.56 0.67 -3.53
C ALA A 37 25.92 1.08 -2.94
N ALA A 38 26.05 2.27 -2.34
CA ALA A 38 27.28 2.69 -1.65
C ALA A 38 27.61 1.86 -0.39
N LEU A 39 26.64 1.07 0.10
CA LEU A 39 26.76 0.20 1.26
C LEU A 39 26.87 -1.29 0.90
N GLU A 40 26.86 -1.65 -0.39
CA GLU A 40 26.88 -3.05 -0.84
C GLU A 40 28.13 -3.84 -0.43
N PRO A 41 29.37 -3.34 -0.58
CA PRO A 41 30.54 -4.22 -0.40
C PRO A 41 30.69 -4.85 0.99
N PRO A 42 30.46 -4.14 2.12
CA PRO A 42 30.56 -4.77 3.44
C PRO A 42 29.28 -5.52 3.87
N LEU A 43 28.14 -5.30 3.21
CA LEU A 43 26.83 -5.83 3.65
C LEU A 43 26.32 -7.02 2.84
N THR A 44 26.80 -7.27 1.62
CA THR A 44 26.35 -8.45 0.83
C THR A 44 26.67 -9.77 1.53
N GLY A 45 27.82 -9.86 2.23
CA GLY A 45 28.15 -11.02 3.07
C GLY A 45 27.27 -11.13 4.33
N LEU A 46 26.81 -9.98 4.85
CA LEU A 46 25.93 -9.89 6.02
C LEU A 46 24.47 -10.21 5.67
N LEU A 47 24.02 -9.81 4.47
CA LEU A 47 22.70 -10.07 3.89
C LEU A 47 22.53 -11.52 3.42
N GLY A 48 23.57 -12.13 2.83
CA GLY A 48 23.60 -13.58 2.60
C GLY A 48 23.48 -14.38 3.90
N GLY A 49 24.00 -13.83 5.00
CA GLY A 49 23.82 -14.36 6.35
C GLY A 49 22.41 -14.17 6.93
N LEU A 50 21.63 -13.18 6.47
CA LEU A 50 20.25 -12.98 6.95
C LEU A 50 19.33 -14.14 6.57
N ASN A 51 19.49 -14.72 5.37
CA ASN A 51 18.77 -15.94 4.97
C ASN A 51 19.17 -17.18 5.80
N LEU A 52 20.32 -17.12 6.48
CA LEU A 52 20.81 -18.15 7.41
C LEU A 52 20.44 -17.84 8.86
N LEU A 53 19.87 -16.67 9.15
CA LEU A 53 19.41 -16.35 10.49
C LEU A 53 18.14 -17.15 10.83
N PRO A 54 17.97 -17.52 12.11
CA PRO A 54 16.71 -18.10 12.58
C PRO A 54 15.52 -17.21 12.20
N SER A 55 14.41 -17.83 11.79
CA SER A 55 13.19 -17.12 11.35
C SER A 55 12.77 -16.01 12.32
N ALA A 56 12.80 -16.28 13.63
CA ALA A 56 12.47 -15.30 14.67
C ALA A 56 13.28 -13.98 14.61
N VAL A 57 14.52 -14.01 14.10
CA VAL A 57 15.34 -12.80 13.95
C VAL A 57 14.98 -12.06 12.66
N GLN A 58 14.72 -12.78 11.57
CA GLN A 58 14.25 -12.19 10.31
C GLN A 58 12.89 -11.49 10.51
N GLU A 59 11.97 -12.15 11.23
CA GLU A 59 10.65 -11.63 11.60
C GLU A 59 10.75 -10.36 12.44
N ARG A 60 11.65 -10.33 13.44
CA ARG A 60 11.91 -9.13 14.25
C ARG A 60 12.49 -7.99 13.43
N ALA A 61 13.41 -8.27 12.52
CA ALA A 61 14.00 -7.27 11.64
C ALA A 61 12.94 -6.67 10.68
N TYR A 62 12.08 -7.51 10.13
CA TYR A 62 10.97 -7.11 9.27
C TYR A 62 9.93 -6.27 10.02
N ALA A 63 9.51 -6.69 11.22
CA ALA A 63 8.60 -5.91 12.05
C ALA A 63 9.21 -4.55 12.47
N ALA A 64 10.53 -4.53 12.77
CA ALA A 64 11.23 -3.30 13.14
C ALA A 64 11.36 -2.32 11.96
N SER A 65 11.61 -2.80 10.74
CA SER A 65 11.67 -1.93 9.55
C SER A 65 10.30 -1.33 9.22
N GLY A 66 9.22 -2.12 9.32
CA GLY A 66 7.86 -1.64 9.20
C GLY A 66 7.54 -0.52 10.20
N TRP A 67 7.85 -0.73 11.48
CA TRP A 67 7.63 0.27 12.54
C TRP A 67 8.41 1.57 12.33
N ALA A 68 9.66 1.46 11.86
CA ALA A 68 10.52 2.61 11.61
C ALA A 68 9.92 3.54 10.54
N GLU A 69 9.32 2.96 9.50
CA GLU A 69 8.66 3.67 8.40
C GLU A 69 7.28 4.22 8.75
N ALA A 70 6.63 3.67 9.78
CA ALA A 70 5.30 4.08 10.19
C ALA A 70 5.23 5.54 10.65
N VAL A 71 4.22 6.25 10.16
CA VAL A 71 3.92 7.64 10.50
C VAL A 71 3.34 7.70 11.92
N PRO A 72 3.78 8.63 12.79
CA PRO A 72 3.12 8.85 14.07
C PRO A 72 1.66 9.31 13.87
N ARG A 73 0.70 8.75 14.61
CA ARG A 73 -0.74 9.08 14.53
C ARG A 73 -1.04 10.58 14.41
N ARG A 74 -0.42 11.39 15.27
CA ARG A 74 -0.58 12.85 15.30
C ARG A 74 -0.15 13.59 14.02
N ARG A 75 0.63 12.96 13.14
CA ARG A 75 1.14 13.56 11.90
C ARG A 75 0.47 13.03 10.64
N ILE A 76 -0.45 12.06 10.75
CA ILE A 76 -1.10 11.51 9.55
C ILE A 76 -1.96 12.58 8.86
N GLY A 77 -2.55 13.49 9.63
CA GLY A 77 -3.29 14.65 9.12
C GLY A 77 -2.42 15.66 8.37
N ASP A 78 -1.08 15.55 8.43
CA ASP A 78 -0.14 16.39 7.67
C ASP A 78 0.23 15.79 6.30
N VAL A 79 -0.29 14.59 5.98
CA VAL A 79 -0.16 13.98 4.66
C VAL A 79 -1.06 14.73 3.69
N ARG A 80 -0.53 15.05 2.51
CA ARG A 80 -1.27 15.66 1.41
C ARG A 80 -1.22 14.71 0.21
N SER A 81 -2.38 14.44 -0.38
CA SER A 81 -2.55 13.58 -1.54
C SER A 81 -1.75 14.09 -2.74
N ASP A 82 -1.70 15.40 -2.94
CA ASP A 82 -0.87 16.02 -3.99
C ASP A 82 0.62 15.76 -3.78
N ASP A 83 1.14 15.86 -2.55
CA ASP A 83 2.55 15.56 -2.25
C ASP A 83 2.88 14.09 -2.55
N LEU A 84 1.94 13.17 -2.30
CA LEU A 84 2.09 11.75 -2.63
C LEU A 84 2.16 11.55 -4.15
N ALA A 85 1.28 12.21 -4.91
CA ALA A 85 1.24 12.10 -6.36
C ALA A 85 2.50 12.72 -7.01
N GLU A 86 2.96 13.87 -6.51
CA GLU A 86 4.22 14.51 -6.92
C GLU A 86 5.42 13.61 -6.66
N TRP A 87 5.45 12.95 -5.49
CA TRP A 87 6.49 12.00 -5.15
C TRP A 87 6.53 10.82 -6.13
N VAL A 88 5.38 10.27 -6.52
CA VAL A 88 5.29 9.19 -7.51
C VAL A 88 5.87 9.62 -8.85
N VAL A 89 5.39 10.72 -9.44
CA VAL A 89 5.83 11.18 -10.77
C VAL A 89 7.28 11.70 -10.76
N GLY A 90 7.79 12.07 -9.59
CA GLY A 90 9.17 12.47 -9.37
C GLY A 90 10.19 11.36 -9.58
N HIS A 91 9.78 10.08 -9.53
CA HIS A 91 10.67 8.95 -9.77
C HIS A 91 11.04 8.75 -11.24
N TYR A 92 10.18 9.17 -12.16
CA TYR A 92 10.35 8.85 -13.57
C TYR A 92 11.26 9.83 -14.31
N PRO A 93 12.12 9.35 -15.22
CA PRO A 93 12.95 10.22 -16.04
C PRO A 93 12.08 11.12 -16.93
N LYS A 94 12.47 12.39 -17.05
CA LYS A 94 11.71 13.39 -17.78
C LYS A 94 11.92 13.23 -19.29
N ARG A 95 11.13 12.36 -19.90
CA ARG A 95 11.08 12.09 -21.35
C ARG A 95 9.66 11.85 -21.82
N ARG A 96 9.44 11.74 -23.13
CA ARG A 96 8.15 11.30 -23.67
C ARG A 96 8.06 9.78 -23.73
N TYR A 97 6.88 9.26 -23.46
CA TYR A 97 6.56 7.85 -23.43
C TYR A 97 5.44 7.54 -24.42
N PRO A 98 5.54 6.44 -25.19
CA PRO A 98 4.48 6.04 -26.11
C PRO A 98 3.23 5.54 -25.37
N VAL A 99 3.41 5.03 -24.14
CA VAL A 99 2.34 4.51 -23.29
C VAL A 99 2.58 4.97 -21.85
N ILE A 100 1.51 5.27 -21.12
CA ILE A 100 1.52 5.46 -19.67
C ILE A 100 0.42 4.59 -19.05
N PHE A 101 0.77 3.80 -18.05
CA PHE A 101 -0.20 3.00 -17.29
C PHE A 101 -0.66 3.76 -16.04
N VAL A 102 -1.92 3.61 -15.65
CA VAL A 102 -2.47 4.19 -14.41
C VAL A 102 -3.42 3.19 -13.77
N GLY A 103 -3.28 2.91 -12.48
CA GLY A 103 -4.24 2.03 -11.80
C GLY A 103 -3.64 1.11 -10.75
N SER A 104 -4.22 -0.08 -10.65
CA SER A 104 -3.92 -1.07 -9.61
C SER A 104 -2.50 -1.64 -9.71
N ALA A 105 -1.93 -1.99 -8.57
CA ALA A 105 -0.64 -2.68 -8.49
C ALA A 105 -0.78 -4.11 -8.98
N ASN A 106 0.06 -4.51 -9.93
CA ASN A 106 0.06 -5.85 -10.52
C ASN A 106 1.47 -6.18 -11.02
N GLY A 107 2.05 -7.29 -10.56
CA GLY A 107 3.41 -7.68 -10.95
C GLY A 107 3.56 -7.92 -12.46
N ALA A 108 2.60 -8.58 -13.09
CA ALA A 108 2.61 -8.83 -14.53
C ALA A 108 2.53 -7.52 -15.33
N LEU A 109 1.71 -6.56 -14.89
CA LEU A 109 1.67 -5.22 -15.46
C LEU A 109 3.04 -4.54 -15.40
N VAL A 110 3.73 -4.62 -14.26
CA VAL A 110 5.02 -3.95 -14.07
C VAL A 110 6.08 -4.51 -15.03
N HIS A 111 6.07 -5.82 -15.26
CA HIS A 111 6.92 -6.44 -16.29
C HIS A 111 6.57 -5.97 -17.70
N LEU A 112 5.28 -5.88 -18.05
CA LEU A 112 4.84 -5.33 -19.33
C LEU A 112 5.25 -3.86 -19.50
N ALA A 113 5.07 -3.04 -18.47
CA ALA A 113 5.48 -1.64 -18.46
C ALA A 113 6.99 -1.50 -18.67
N ALA A 114 7.80 -2.37 -18.05
CA ALA A 114 9.24 -2.42 -18.28
C ALA A 114 9.57 -2.77 -19.75
N ALA A 115 8.96 -3.81 -20.31
CA ALA A 115 9.18 -4.21 -21.71
C ALA A 115 8.82 -3.08 -22.71
N LEU A 116 7.81 -2.27 -22.40
CA LEU A 116 7.38 -1.13 -23.20
C LEU A 116 8.11 0.18 -22.86
N HIS A 117 9.06 0.14 -21.92
CA HIS A 117 9.73 1.32 -21.38
C HIS A 117 8.75 2.42 -20.91
N ALA A 118 7.61 2.03 -20.34
CA ALA A 118 6.50 2.88 -19.95
C ALA A 118 6.42 3.06 -18.42
N PRO A 119 6.04 4.24 -17.91
CA PRO A 119 5.78 4.45 -16.49
C PRO A 119 4.42 3.88 -16.09
N TRP A 120 4.27 3.58 -14.81
CA TRP A 120 3.01 3.18 -14.18
C TRP A 120 2.71 4.10 -12.99
N LEU A 121 1.55 4.74 -13.01
CA LEU A 121 1.10 5.65 -11.96
C LEU A 121 0.12 4.89 -11.04
N PRO A 122 0.53 4.48 -9.83
CA PRO A 122 -0.34 3.77 -8.90
C PRO A 122 -1.57 4.59 -8.51
N GLN A 123 -2.74 3.96 -8.48
CA GLN A 123 -3.97 4.54 -7.94
C GLN A 123 -4.03 4.44 -6.40
N THR A 124 -3.26 3.53 -5.81
CA THR A 124 -3.31 3.25 -4.37
C THR A 124 -1.92 3.32 -3.77
N LEU A 125 -1.86 3.78 -2.52
CA LEU A 125 -0.62 3.81 -1.72
C LEU A 125 -0.91 3.32 -0.31
N LEU A 126 0.07 2.64 0.30
CA LEU A 126 0.02 2.27 1.71
C LEU A 126 0.75 3.30 2.57
N LEU A 127 0.04 3.80 3.57
CA LEU A 127 0.54 4.71 4.59
C LEU A 127 0.61 3.96 5.93
N PRO A 128 1.80 3.51 6.37
CA PRO A 128 1.94 2.85 7.65
C PRO A 128 1.73 3.84 8.79
N LEU A 129 1.05 3.42 9.84
CA LEU A 129 0.64 4.23 10.97
C LEU A 129 1.04 3.56 12.28
N ARG A 130 1.80 4.27 13.12
CA ARG A 130 2.26 3.74 14.40
C ARG A 130 1.09 3.56 15.35
N ARG A 131 0.87 2.33 15.81
CA ARG A 131 0.04 2.02 16.97
C ARG A 131 0.86 1.28 18.02
N ARG A 132 0.36 1.19 19.24
CA ARG A 132 0.99 0.41 20.33
C ARG A 132 -0.10 -0.21 21.18
N GLY A 133 0.19 -1.37 21.76
CA GLY A 133 -0.68 -2.00 22.75
C GLY A 133 -1.96 -2.61 22.16
N VAL A 134 -1.98 -2.92 20.87
CA VAL A 134 -3.09 -3.63 20.21
C VAL A 134 -2.55 -4.94 19.68
N ALA A 135 -3.15 -6.06 20.12
CA ALA A 135 -2.76 -7.39 19.67
C ALA A 135 -3.11 -7.58 18.19
N PRO A 136 -2.35 -8.40 17.44
CA PRO A 136 -2.72 -8.78 16.07
C PRO A 136 -4.12 -9.39 15.97
N ASP A 137 -4.60 -10.07 17.00
CA ASP A 137 -5.91 -10.73 17.02
C ASP A 137 -7.04 -9.81 17.51
N ASP A 138 -6.77 -8.50 17.67
CA ASP A 138 -7.74 -7.49 18.13
C ASP A 138 -8.04 -6.46 17.03
N PRO A 139 -8.82 -6.83 15.99
CA PRO A 139 -9.18 -5.92 14.90
C PRO A 139 -10.05 -4.75 15.36
N ARG A 140 -10.92 -4.98 16.35
CA ARG A 140 -11.80 -3.94 16.90
C ARG A 140 -11.01 -2.88 17.66
N GLY A 141 -10.07 -3.31 18.51
CA GLY A 141 -9.17 -2.42 19.23
C GLY A 141 -8.25 -1.66 18.28
N ASP A 142 -7.82 -2.27 17.17
CA ASP A 142 -7.06 -1.56 16.14
C ASP A 142 -7.88 -0.43 15.51
N LEU A 143 -9.10 -0.73 15.04
CA LEU A 143 -10.00 0.27 14.50
C LEU A 143 -10.25 1.41 15.49
N ALA A 144 -10.62 1.08 16.73
CA ALA A 144 -10.84 2.08 17.78
C ALA A 144 -9.59 2.92 18.06
N ALA A 145 -8.40 2.31 18.05
CA ALA A 145 -7.15 3.00 18.32
C ALA A 145 -6.77 4.00 17.23
N VAL A 146 -7.20 3.85 15.98
CA VAL A 146 -6.74 4.73 14.88
C VAL A 146 -7.84 5.41 14.07
N ALA A 147 -9.13 5.21 14.39
CA ALA A 147 -10.24 5.78 13.64
C ALA A 147 -10.12 7.31 13.48
N ASP A 148 -9.83 8.03 14.55
CA ASP A 148 -9.67 9.50 14.52
C ASP A 148 -8.53 9.95 13.61
N ALA A 149 -7.46 9.14 13.54
CA ALA A 149 -6.34 9.41 12.67
C ALA A 149 -6.74 9.22 11.19
N GLY A 150 -7.56 8.21 10.90
CA GLY A 150 -8.17 8.00 9.58
C GLY A 150 -9.09 9.15 9.17
N ARG A 151 -9.97 9.59 10.07
CA ARG A 151 -10.85 10.76 9.82
C ARG A 151 -10.04 12.04 9.60
N ALA A 152 -9.00 12.29 10.39
CA ALA A 152 -8.13 13.45 10.22
C ALA A 152 -7.40 13.43 8.86
N LEU A 153 -6.93 12.27 8.41
CA LEU A 153 -6.33 12.09 7.08
C LEU A 153 -7.35 12.44 5.97
N LEU A 154 -8.57 11.90 6.05
CA LEU A 154 -9.61 12.14 5.05
C LEU A 154 -10.12 13.58 5.05
N ALA A 155 -10.20 14.23 6.22
CA ALA A 155 -10.60 15.63 6.33
C ALA A 155 -9.58 16.55 5.61
N ALA A 156 -8.29 16.22 5.71
CA ALA A 156 -7.24 16.97 5.04
C ALA A 156 -7.08 16.64 3.54
N ASN A 157 -7.70 15.56 3.06
CA ASN A 157 -7.58 15.04 1.69
C ASN A 157 -8.95 14.64 1.14
N PRO A 158 -9.74 15.58 0.61
CA PRO A 158 -11.12 15.33 0.14
C PRO A 158 -11.19 14.44 -1.11
N ASP A 159 -10.09 14.28 -1.81
CA ASP A 159 -9.91 13.49 -3.02
C ASP A 159 -9.51 12.03 -2.76
N LEU A 160 -9.36 11.63 -1.50
CA LEU A 160 -9.03 10.26 -1.10
C LEU A 160 -10.23 9.51 -0.52
N ASP A 161 -10.26 8.21 -0.79
CA ASP A 161 -10.95 7.19 0.00
C ASP A 161 -9.94 6.38 0.81
N LEU A 162 -10.35 5.89 1.97
CA LEU A 162 -9.51 5.15 2.91
C LEU A 162 -10.03 3.74 3.14
N HIS A 163 -9.18 2.76 2.84
CA HIS A 163 -9.29 1.39 3.30
C HIS A 163 -8.32 1.17 4.47
N HIS A 164 -8.83 1.03 5.69
CA HIS A 164 -8.05 0.55 6.83
C HIS A 164 -8.13 -0.96 6.85
N MET A 165 -7.04 -1.61 6.45
CA MET A 165 -6.96 -3.06 6.38
C MET A 165 -6.26 -3.60 7.62
N HIS A 166 -6.80 -4.68 8.16
CA HIS A 166 -6.25 -5.41 9.29
C HIS A 166 -6.29 -6.90 8.95
N ASP A 167 -5.12 -7.48 8.69
CA ASP A 167 -4.99 -8.89 8.32
C ASP A 167 -4.09 -9.64 9.32
N PRO A 168 -4.67 -10.41 10.26
CA PRO A 168 -3.92 -11.17 11.26
C PRO A 168 -3.31 -12.47 10.73
N ASN A 169 -3.64 -12.86 9.50
CA ASN A 169 -3.15 -14.07 8.85
C ASN A 169 -1.91 -13.74 8.01
N GLN A 170 -2.03 -12.82 7.04
CA GLN A 170 -0.94 -12.48 6.13
C GLN A 170 0.03 -11.45 6.72
N ASP A 171 -0.48 -10.46 7.45
CA ASP A 171 0.31 -9.32 7.91
C ASP A 171 0.62 -9.34 9.40
N ARG A 172 0.46 -10.49 10.07
CA ARG A 172 0.59 -10.65 11.54
C ARG A 172 1.80 -9.92 12.14
N LEU A 173 2.97 -10.12 11.52
CA LEU A 173 4.24 -9.53 11.97
C LEU A 173 4.24 -8.00 11.87
N MET A 174 3.61 -7.47 10.82
CA MET A 174 3.52 -6.03 10.58
C MET A 174 2.50 -5.40 11.52
N ILE A 175 1.32 -6.02 11.63
CA ILE A 175 0.25 -5.46 12.45
C ILE A 175 0.53 -5.59 13.96
N ALA A 176 1.52 -6.40 14.38
CA ALA A 176 1.97 -6.46 15.77
C ALA A 176 2.51 -5.11 16.30
N GLY A 177 3.07 -4.26 15.43
CA GLY A 177 3.69 -2.99 15.81
C GLY A 177 3.06 -1.74 15.21
N MET A 178 2.20 -1.88 14.21
CA MET A 178 1.61 -0.76 13.46
C MET A 178 0.30 -1.18 12.82
N THR A 179 -0.39 -0.25 12.18
CA THR A 179 -1.42 -0.54 11.18
C THR A 179 -1.04 0.15 9.88
N TYR A 180 -1.79 -0.04 8.81
CA TYR A 180 -1.60 0.71 7.56
C TYR A 180 -2.92 1.12 6.95
N PHE A 181 -2.88 2.30 6.34
CA PHE A 181 -3.97 2.91 5.61
C PHE A 181 -3.69 2.77 4.13
N ARG A 182 -4.58 2.08 3.41
CA ARG A 182 -4.58 2.07 1.95
C ARG A 182 -5.44 3.22 1.47
N VAL A 183 -4.78 4.26 0.97
CA VAL A 183 -5.47 5.40 0.36
C VAL A 183 -5.69 5.14 -1.12
N LYS A 184 -6.85 5.56 -1.62
CA LYS A 184 -7.21 5.48 -3.04
C LYS A 184 -7.63 6.86 -3.52
N TRP A 185 -7.07 7.32 -4.63
CA TRP A 185 -7.55 8.55 -5.24
C TRP A 185 -8.92 8.33 -5.90
N ARG A 186 -9.85 9.24 -5.64
CA ARG A 186 -11.20 9.29 -6.23
C ARG A 186 -11.21 9.85 -7.64
N ARG A 187 -10.16 10.61 -7.98
CA ARG A 187 -9.97 11.31 -9.25
C ARG A 187 -8.48 11.34 -9.56
N LEU A 188 -8.13 11.42 -10.84
CA LEU A 188 -6.73 11.55 -11.24
C LEU A 188 -6.11 12.80 -10.59
N PRO A 189 -5.05 12.69 -9.75
CA PRO A 189 -4.47 13.83 -9.07
C PRO A 189 -3.74 14.76 -10.06
N GLU A 190 -3.57 16.03 -9.69
CA GLU A 190 -3.05 17.04 -10.62
C GLU A 190 -1.63 16.72 -11.10
N ALA A 191 -0.77 16.20 -10.22
CA ALA A 191 0.57 15.77 -10.60
C ALA A 191 0.55 14.68 -11.69
N TYR A 192 -0.42 13.75 -11.65
CA TYR A 192 -0.57 12.72 -12.67
C TYR A 192 -1.09 13.33 -13.98
N ARG A 193 -2.07 14.23 -13.91
CA ARG A 193 -2.59 14.94 -15.09
C ARG A 193 -1.48 15.70 -15.81
N ARG A 194 -0.68 16.46 -15.05
CA ARG A 194 0.45 17.23 -15.57
C ARG A 194 1.50 16.29 -16.18
N PHE A 195 1.85 15.22 -15.47
CA PHE A 195 2.80 14.23 -15.97
C PHE A 195 2.34 13.60 -17.28
N VAL A 196 1.07 13.19 -17.38
CA VAL A 196 0.51 12.63 -18.63
C VAL A 196 0.55 13.68 -19.75
N ARG A 197 0.16 14.92 -19.48
CA ARG A 197 0.14 15.99 -20.50
C ARG A 197 1.55 16.30 -21.05
N GLU A 198 2.55 16.30 -20.19
CA GLU A 198 3.93 16.66 -20.54
C GLU A 198 4.72 15.49 -21.13
N HIS A 199 4.45 14.28 -20.65
CA HIS A 199 5.27 13.10 -20.92
C HIS A 199 4.60 12.02 -21.76
N LEU A 200 3.30 12.10 -22.07
CA LEU A 200 2.72 11.23 -23.11
C LEU A 200 3.12 11.74 -24.49
N ALA A 201 3.63 10.85 -25.35
CA ALA A 201 3.93 11.20 -26.73
C ALA A 201 2.64 11.56 -27.49
N PRO A 202 2.68 12.46 -28.50
CA PRO A 202 1.55 12.68 -29.39
C PRO A 202 1.10 11.36 -30.03
N GLY A 203 -0.20 11.06 -29.96
CA GLY A 203 -0.76 9.77 -30.40
C GLY A 203 -0.49 8.59 -29.46
N GLY A 204 0.11 8.82 -28.30
CA GLY A 204 0.39 7.80 -27.29
C GLY A 204 -0.87 7.33 -26.55
N LEU A 205 -0.74 6.23 -25.81
CA LEU A 205 -1.83 5.57 -25.12
C LEU A 205 -1.77 5.80 -23.60
N LEU A 206 -2.91 6.17 -23.01
CA LEU A 206 -3.11 6.11 -21.57
C LEU A 206 -3.93 4.86 -21.25
N VAL A 207 -3.34 3.92 -20.50
CA VAL A 207 -3.96 2.62 -20.22
C VAL A 207 -4.36 2.56 -18.74
N GLY A 208 -5.66 2.40 -18.50
CA GLY A 208 -6.20 2.15 -17.17
C GLY A 208 -6.04 0.69 -16.76
N VAL A 209 -5.58 0.44 -15.54
CA VAL A 209 -5.44 -0.91 -14.97
C VAL A 209 -6.42 -1.07 -13.84
N ASP A 210 -7.54 -1.70 -14.17
CA ASP A 210 -8.63 -1.92 -13.23
C ASP A 210 -8.46 -3.24 -12.46
N CYS A 211 -8.83 -3.21 -11.19
CA CYS A 211 -8.88 -4.40 -10.35
C CYS A 211 -10.33 -4.60 -9.90
N THR A 212 -10.95 -5.66 -10.42
CA THR A 212 -12.34 -6.01 -10.16
C THR A 212 -12.53 -6.90 -8.93
N LEU A 213 -11.46 -7.12 -8.14
CA LEU A 213 -11.53 -7.91 -6.93
C LEU A 213 -12.41 -7.22 -5.89
N SER A 214 -13.45 -7.92 -5.45
CA SER A 214 -14.31 -7.53 -4.35
C SER A 214 -13.88 -8.22 -3.05
N TRP A 215 -13.96 -7.49 -1.93
CA TRP A 215 -13.73 -8.04 -0.60
C TRP A 215 -14.75 -7.44 0.39
N PRO A 216 -15.29 -8.21 1.34
CA PRO A 216 -16.22 -7.69 2.34
C PRO A 216 -15.61 -6.57 3.18
N THR A 217 -16.36 -5.50 3.40
CA THR A 217 -15.88 -4.39 4.24
C THR A 217 -16.96 -3.88 5.18
N THR A 218 -16.49 -3.28 6.25
CA THR A 218 -17.29 -2.57 7.23
C THR A 218 -17.21 -1.07 6.96
N ARG A 219 -18.35 -0.40 6.79
CA ARG A 219 -18.37 1.06 6.64
C ARG A 219 -18.14 1.74 7.98
N VAL A 220 -17.10 2.57 8.07
CA VAL A 220 -16.75 3.39 9.26
C VAL A 220 -17.25 4.83 9.10
N ASP A 221 -17.24 5.32 7.85
CA ASP A 221 -17.68 6.65 7.42
C ASP A 221 -17.90 6.64 5.89
N ASP A 222 -18.34 7.76 5.31
CA ASP A 222 -18.65 7.87 3.88
C ASP A 222 -17.48 7.46 2.96
N ARG A 223 -16.25 7.86 3.34
CA ARG A 223 -15.00 7.60 2.61
C ARG A 223 -14.03 6.71 3.37
N TYR A 224 -14.52 6.06 4.42
CA TYR A 224 -13.70 5.25 5.32
C TYR A 224 -14.33 3.88 5.49
N VAL A 225 -13.65 2.86 4.97
CA VAL A 225 -14.00 1.46 5.19
C VAL A 225 -12.91 0.75 6.00
N PHE A 226 -13.34 -0.19 6.83
CA PHE A 226 -12.50 -1.15 7.52
C PHE A 226 -12.58 -2.50 6.80
N GLN A 227 -11.43 -3.09 6.54
CA GLN A 227 -11.28 -4.34 5.82
C GLN A 227 -10.59 -5.34 6.75
N PHE A 228 -11.29 -6.40 7.12
CA PHE A 228 -10.71 -7.49 7.89
C PHE A 228 -10.24 -8.60 6.95
N GLY A 229 -8.97 -8.97 7.06
CA GLY A 229 -8.31 -9.88 6.12
C GLY A 229 -8.06 -9.28 4.73
N ALA A 230 -7.36 -10.04 3.91
CA ALA A 230 -7.15 -9.79 2.49
C ALA A 230 -7.11 -11.11 1.71
N LEU A 231 -7.19 -10.99 0.38
CA LEU A 231 -7.05 -12.12 -0.54
C LEU A 231 -5.72 -12.83 -0.30
N GLY A 232 -5.80 -14.13 -0.02
CA GLY A 232 -4.66 -14.91 0.41
C GLY A 232 -5.00 -16.37 0.67
N ASP A 233 -4.39 -16.92 1.71
CA ASP A 233 -4.53 -18.34 2.07
C ASP A 233 -5.82 -18.66 2.83
N ALA A 234 -6.55 -17.65 3.30
CA ALA A 234 -7.82 -17.80 4.00
C ALA A 234 -8.96 -17.18 3.18
N GLU A 235 -10.09 -17.88 3.12
CA GLU A 235 -11.30 -17.40 2.47
C GLU A 235 -11.97 -16.27 3.31
N PRO A 236 -12.75 -15.36 2.69
CA PRO A 236 -13.46 -14.30 3.41
C PRO A 236 -14.30 -14.82 4.58
N GLU A 237 -15.00 -15.94 4.41
CA GLU A 237 -15.79 -16.58 5.46
C GLU A 237 -14.95 -17.05 6.66
N GLU A 238 -13.70 -17.49 6.43
CA GLU A 238 -12.80 -17.92 7.53
C GLU A 238 -12.41 -16.73 8.41
N TYR A 239 -12.29 -15.52 7.84
CA TYR A 239 -12.08 -14.32 8.62
C TYR A 239 -13.32 -13.95 9.46
N HIS A 240 -14.52 -14.08 8.90
CA HIS A 240 -15.74 -13.65 9.60
C HIS A 240 -16.25 -14.64 10.65
N ARG A 241 -16.09 -15.94 10.42
CA ARG A 241 -16.65 -16.99 11.30
C ARG A 241 -15.60 -17.69 12.17
N GLY A 242 -14.33 -17.32 12.01
CA GLY A 242 -13.20 -18.05 12.59
C GLY A 242 -12.91 -19.33 11.80
N GLY A 243 -11.64 -19.70 11.74
CA GLY A 243 -11.17 -20.90 11.04
C GLY A 243 -9.77 -21.29 11.51
N PRO A 244 -9.24 -22.47 11.15
CA PRO A 244 -7.92 -22.89 11.62
C PRO A 244 -6.78 -21.94 11.23
N ARG A 245 -7.01 -21.06 10.26
CA ARG A 245 -6.06 -20.02 9.78
C ARG A 245 -6.29 -18.63 10.39
N VAL A 246 -7.41 -18.41 11.06
CA VAL A 246 -7.79 -17.14 11.70
C VAL A 246 -8.22 -17.46 13.12
N ALA A 247 -7.41 -17.08 14.11
CA ALA A 247 -7.60 -17.45 15.52
C ALA A 247 -9.08 -17.43 15.96
N GLU A 248 -9.52 -18.48 16.67
CA GLU A 248 -10.90 -18.61 17.17
C GLU A 248 -11.33 -17.32 17.89
N GLY A 249 -12.32 -16.61 17.35
CA GLY A 249 -13.01 -15.51 18.05
C GLY A 249 -13.04 -14.13 17.40
N ALA A 250 -12.64 -13.95 16.14
CA ALA A 250 -12.81 -12.66 15.45
C ALA A 250 -14.25 -12.44 14.93
N GLU A 251 -15.25 -12.50 15.79
CA GLU A 251 -16.62 -12.13 15.43
C GLU A 251 -16.70 -10.60 15.27
N LEU A 252 -17.04 -10.11 14.07
CA LEU A 252 -17.37 -8.70 13.78
C LEU A 252 -18.88 -8.59 13.54
N GLU A 253 -19.71 -8.89 14.55
CA GLU A 253 -21.17 -8.94 14.36
C GLU A 253 -21.92 -7.58 14.41
N ASP A 254 -21.28 -6.45 14.73
CA ASP A 254 -22.03 -5.21 15.04
C ASP A 254 -21.82 -4.01 14.09
N VAL A 255 -21.28 -4.22 12.88
CA VAL A 255 -21.22 -3.13 11.90
C VAL A 255 -21.63 -3.64 10.54
N ALA A 256 -22.58 -2.95 9.91
CA ALA A 256 -23.16 -3.31 8.61
C ALA A 256 -22.05 -3.69 7.61
N VAL A 257 -21.91 -4.99 7.39
CA VAL A 257 -21.07 -5.55 6.34
C VAL A 257 -21.72 -5.17 5.03
N VAL A 258 -21.01 -4.42 4.20
CA VAL A 258 -21.48 -4.14 2.84
C VAL A 258 -21.10 -5.35 2.01
N ASP A 259 -22.11 -6.16 1.68
CA ASP A 259 -21.98 -7.26 0.74
C ASP A 259 -21.63 -6.67 -0.66
N PRO A 260 -20.52 -7.08 -1.29
CA PRO A 260 -20.16 -6.60 -2.61
C PRO A 260 -21.12 -7.04 -3.74
N GLY A 261 -22.11 -7.91 -3.48
CA GLY A 261 -23.02 -8.46 -4.48
C GLY A 261 -24.26 -7.61 -4.85
N GLY A 262 -24.49 -6.46 -4.22
CA GLY A 262 -25.70 -5.66 -4.44
C GLY A 262 -25.56 -4.58 -5.52
N GLY A 263 -25.57 -4.94 -6.79
CA GLY A 263 -25.74 -3.96 -7.88
C GLY A 263 -27.15 -3.34 -7.89
N PRO A 264 -27.32 -2.04 -8.19
CA PRO A 264 -28.66 -1.46 -8.37
C PRO A 264 -29.18 -1.72 -9.80
N GLY A 265 -30.37 -2.31 -9.88
CA GLY A 265 -31.28 -2.34 -11.05
C GLY A 265 -31.92 -3.72 -11.25
N GLN A 266 -33.23 -3.93 -11.46
CA GLN A 266 -34.35 -3.09 -11.96
C GLN A 266 -33.98 -2.00 -12.96
#